data_AF-A0A535WYA6-F1
#
_entry.id   AF-A0A535WYA6-F1
#
_cell.length_a   1.000
_cell.length_b   1.000
_cell.length_c   1.000
_cell.angle_alpha   90.00
_cell.angle_beta   90.00
_cell.angle_gamma   90.00
#
_symmetry.space_group_name_H-M   'P 1'
#
loop_
_entity.id
_entity.type
_entity.pdbx_description
1 polymer ?
#
loop_
_entity_poly.entity_id
_entity_poly.type
_entity_poly.pdbx_seq_one_letter_code
_entity_poly.pdbx_strand_id
1 'polypeptide(L)'
;MEIRQALLWSGLLLGSQATDTITTAIDRAQGSIESMPVSARLLEVGGIALFWGFKVLIVAGAAAVLIAAARKVREEDHRLSRLTFRLTLVAVQAVTVCLATASLSNLYLLTSIPG
;
A
#
# COMPACT_ATOMS: atom_id res chain seq x y z
N MET A 1 -1.82 -1.05 22.73
CA MET A 1 -0.68 -0.66 21.85
C MET A 1 -0.97 -1.01 20.38
N GLU A 2 -1.64 -2.14 20.18
CA GLU A 2 -1.94 -2.84 18.94
C GLU A 2 -2.77 -1.98 17.98
N ILE A 3 -3.84 -1.34 18.47
CA ILE A 3 -4.68 -0.45 17.63
C ILE A 3 -3.88 0.75 17.13
N ARG A 4 -3.01 1.35 17.96
CA ARG A 4 -2.16 2.47 17.55
C ARG A 4 -1.19 2.04 16.45
N GLN A 5 -0.57 0.86 16.58
CA GLN A 5 0.29 0.30 15.54
C GLN A 5 -0.51 0.01 14.25
N ALA A 6 -1.72 -0.54 14.38
CA ALA A 6 -2.58 -0.81 13.24
C ALA A 6 -2.90 0.46 12.45
N LEU A 7 -3.30 1.53 13.13
CA LEU A 7 -3.60 2.82 12.52
C LEU A 7 -2.36 3.45 11.87
N LEU A 8 -1.22 3.45 12.57
CA LEU A 8 0.02 4.03 12.05
C LEU A 8 0.48 3.33 10.78
N TRP A 9 0.54 1.99 10.78
CA TRP A 9 1.02 1.24 9.63
C TRP A 9 0.03 1.22 8.47
N SER A 10 -1.28 1.25 8.76
CA SER A 10 -2.28 1.43 7.71
C SER A 10 -2.17 2.81 7.05
N GLY A 11 -1.89 3.85 7.83
CA GLY A 11 -1.66 5.20 7.31
C GLY A 11 -0.39 5.29 6.45
N LEU A 12 0.71 4.69 6.90
CA LEU A 12 1.96 4.62 6.12
C LEU A 12 1.77 3.83 4.82
N LEU A 13 1.02 2.73 4.85
CA LEU A 13 0.67 1.96 3.66
C LEU A 13 -0.15 2.81 2.69
N LEU A 14 -1.17 3.53 3.17
CA LEU A 14 -1.97 4.44 2.36
C LEU A 14 -1.11 5.51 1.69
N GLY A 15 -0.23 6.16 2.46
CA GLY A 15 0.69 7.16 1.94
C GLY A 15 1.60 6.60 0.86
N SER A 16 2.15 5.41 1.06
CA SER A 16 3.02 4.74 0.08
C SER A 16 2.29 4.43 -1.23
N GLN A 17 1.05 3.96 -1.14
CA GLN A 17 0.19 3.69 -2.30
C GLN A 17 -0.20 4.98 -3.04
N ALA A 18 -0.38 6.09 -2.30
CA ALA A 18 -0.65 7.40 -2.88
C ALA A 18 0.56 7.92 -3.67
N THR A 19 1.76 7.88 -3.07
CA THR A 19 3.01 8.27 -3.75
C THR A 19 3.22 7.46 -5.02
N ASP A 20 3.07 6.14 -4.96
CA ASP A 20 3.22 5.25 -6.11
C ASP A 20 2.21 5.61 -7.23
N THR A 21 0.96 5.87 -6.87
CA THR A 21 -0.08 6.30 -7.83
C THR A 21 0.24 7.64 -8.49
N ILE A 22 0.79 8.58 -7.72
CA ILE A 22 1.24 9.88 -8.25
C ILE A 22 2.40 9.66 -9.21
N THR A 23 3.41 8.87 -8.85
CA THR A 23 4.55 8.59 -9.74
C THR A 23 4.09 7.92 -11.03
N THR A 24 3.20 6.93 -10.96
CA THR A 24 2.62 6.30 -12.16
C THR A 24 1.85 7.30 -13.03
N ALA A 25 1.10 8.23 -12.41
CA ALA A 25 0.38 9.25 -13.15
C ALA A 25 1.33 10.19 -13.93
N ILE A 26 2.45 10.57 -13.30
CA ILE A 26 3.47 11.42 -13.91
C ILE A 26 4.19 10.65 -15.03
N ASP A 27 4.63 9.42 -14.77
CA ASP A 27 5.29 8.56 -15.77
C ASP A 27 4.42 8.38 -17.01
N ARG A 28 3.12 8.12 -16.80
CA ARG A 28 2.16 7.98 -17.90
C ARG A 28 1.94 9.29 -18.66
N ALA A 29 1.93 10.44 -17.98
CA ALA A 29 1.84 11.75 -18.62
C ALA A 29 3.09 12.05 -19.48
N GLN A 30 4.25 11.48 -19.14
CA GLN A 30 5.49 11.56 -19.91
C GLN A 30 5.57 10.50 -21.03
N GLY A 31 4.54 9.66 -21.22
CA GLY A 31 4.47 8.66 -22.29
C GLY A 31 4.99 7.27 -21.90
N SER A 32 5.28 7.01 -20.63
CA SER A 32 5.68 5.68 -20.14
C SER A 32 4.52 4.68 -20.18
N ILE A 33 4.85 3.42 -20.43
CA ILE A 33 3.89 2.30 -20.45
C ILE A 33 4.05 1.48 -19.16
N GLU A 34 2.94 1.27 -18.46
CA GLU A 34 2.87 0.42 -17.27
C GLU A 34 3.17 -1.05 -17.66
N SER A 35 4.23 -1.62 -17.09
CA SER A 35 4.71 -2.96 -17.46
C SER A 35 3.94 -4.09 -16.77
N MET A 36 3.27 -3.82 -15.64
CA MET A 36 2.48 -4.82 -14.92
C MET A 36 1.12 -5.04 -15.59
N PRO A 37 0.77 -6.27 -16.03
CA PRO A 37 -0.45 -6.52 -16.79
C PRO A 37 -1.74 -6.07 -16.09
N VAL A 38 -1.84 -6.32 -14.78
CA VAL A 38 -3.03 -5.94 -13.99
C VAL A 38 -3.15 -4.42 -13.87
N SER A 39 -2.05 -3.74 -13.51
CA SER A 39 -2.00 -2.28 -13.40
C SER A 39 -2.30 -1.62 -14.74
N ALA A 40 -1.69 -2.11 -15.82
CA ALA A 40 -1.93 -1.64 -17.18
C ALA A 40 -3.41 -1.75 -17.56
N ARG A 41 -4.05 -2.89 -17.29
CA ARG A 41 -5.49 -3.06 -17.53
C ARG A 41 -6.36 -2.10 -16.74
N LEU A 42 -6.06 -1.88 -15.47
CA LEU A 42 -6.80 -0.90 -14.65
C LEU A 42 -6.66 0.52 -15.21
N LEU A 43 -5.45 0.89 -15.63
CA LEU A 43 -5.16 2.20 -16.24
C LEU A 43 -5.77 2.36 -17.64
N GLU A 44 -5.82 1.30 -18.44
CA GLU A 44 -6.45 1.30 -19.76
C GLU A 44 -7.98 1.47 -19.67
N VAL A 45 -8.62 0.76 -18.74
CA VAL A 45 -10.09 0.74 -18.64
C VAL A 45 -10.64 1.96 -17.90
N GLY A 46 -9.98 2.39 -16.82
CA GLY A 46 -10.52 3.43 -15.93
C GLY A 46 -9.52 4.50 -15.51
N GLY A 47 -8.34 4.55 -16.14
CA GLY A 47 -7.33 5.56 -15.87
C GLY A 47 -6.80 5.53 -14.43
N ILE A 48 -6.23 6.65 -14.01
CA ILE A 48 -5.65 6.82 -12.67
C ILE A 48 -6.71 6.70 -11.57
N ALA A 49 -7.96 7.10 -11.83
CA ALA A 49 -9.03 7.04 -10.84
C ALA A 49 -9.38 5.59 -10.45
N LEU A 50 -9.54 4.69 -11.42
CA LEU A 50 -9.81 3.27 -11.15
C LEU A 50 -8.61 2.59 -10.50
N PHE A 51 -7.41 2.89 -10.97
CA PHE A 51 -6.17 2.39 -10.39
C PHE A 51 -6.00 2.80 -8.92
N TRP A 52 -6.24 4.07 -8.61
CA TRP A 52 -6.24 4.59 -7.24
C TRP A 52 -7.30 3.92 -6.37
N GLY A 53 -8.54 3.85 -6.86
CA GLY A 53 -9.64 3.22 -6.13
C GLY A 53 -9.34 1.76 -5.77
N PHE A 54 -8.79 1.00 -6.71
CA PHE A 54 -8.38 -0.38 -6.46
C PHE A 54 -7.32 -0.50 -5.36
N LYS A 55 -6.30 0.37 -5.38
CA LYS A 55 -5.28 0.42 -4.32
C LYS A 55 -5.88 0.78 -2.97
N VAL A 56 -6.79 1.76 -2.92
CA VAL A 56 -7.48 2.15 -1.68
C VAL A 56 -8.26 0.99 -1.09
N LEU A 57 -8.93 0.17 -1.92
CA LEU A 57 -9.62 -1.04 -1.44
C LEU A 57 -8.66 -2.06 -0.83
N ILE A 58 -7.48 -2.25 -1.42
CA ILE A 58 -6.43 -3.13 -0.84
C ILE A 58 -5.99 -2.60 0.53
N VAL A 59 -5.71 -1.30 0.63
CA VAL A 59 -5.31 -0.67 1.90
C VAL A 59 -6.41 -0.80 2.95
N ALA A 60 -7.65 -0.54 2.57
CA ALA A 60 -8.80 -0.67 3.46
C ALA A 60 -8.97 -2.12 3.96
N GLY A 61 -8.80 -3.11 3.08
CA GLY A 61 -8.83 -4.52 3.44
C GLY A 61 -7.72 -4.90 4.42
N ALA A 62 -6.48 -4.49 4.14
CA ALA A 62 -5.34 -4.72 5.03
C ALA A 62 -5.54 -4.06 6.40
N ALA A 63 -6.03 -2.81 6.42
CA ALA A 63 -6.35 -2.08 7.63
C ALA A 63 -7.46 -2.77 8.44
N ALA A 64 -8.53 -3.23 7.78
CA ALA A 64 -9.63 -3.94 8.43
C ALA A 64 -9.14 -5.24 9.10
N VAL A 65 -8.32 -6.04 8.41
CA VAL A 65 -7.75 -7.27 8.97
C VAL A 65 -6.83 -6.97 10.16
N LEU A 66 -5.99 -5.94 10.06
CA LEU A 66 -5.06 -5.56 11.12
C LEU A 66 -5.79 -5.01 12.36
N ILE A 67 -6.84 -4.21 12.16
CA ILE A 67 -7.71 -3.70 13.24
C ILE A 67 -8.50 -4.85 13.87
N ALA A 68 -9.06 -5.77 13.08
CA ALA A 68 -9.78 -6.93 13.59
C ALA A 68 -8.86 -7.81 14.45
N ALA A 69 -7.63 -8.06 14.00
CA ALA A 69 -6.63 -8.79 14.78
C ALA A 69 -6.26 -8.04 16.08
N ALA A 70 -6.08 -6.72 16.01
CA ALA A 70 -5.80 -5.89 17.19
C ALA A 70 -6.94 -5.91 18.21
N ARG A 71 -8.20 -5.88 17.74
CA ARG A 71 -9.38 -5.99 18.60
C ARG A 71 -9.45 -7.34 19.28
N LYS A 72 -9.23 -8.43 18.52
CA LYS A 72 -9.23 -9.79 19.05
C LYS A 72 -8.15 -10.01 20.12
N VAL A 73 -7.00 -9.34 20.02
CA VAL A 73 -5.97 -9.37 21.08
C VAL A 73 -6.45 -8.73 22.37
N ARG A 74 -7.27 -7.67 22.29
CA ARG A 74 -7.82 -6.99 23.47
C ARG A 74 -8.94 -7.79 24.12
N GLU A 75 -9.73 -8.51 23.34
CA GLU A 75 -10.88 -9.29 23.82
C GLU A 75 -10.44 -10.64 24.40
N GLU A 76 -9.55 -11.35 23.71
CA GLU A 76 -9.07 -12.67 24.09
C GLU A 76 -7.54 -12.59 24.26
N ASP A 77 -7.04 -12.49 25.49
CA ASP A 77 -5.59 -12.39 25.79
C ASP A 77 -4.81 -13.72 25.56
N HIS A 78 -5.19 -14.46 24.52
CA HIS A 78 -4.61 -15.72 24.10
C HIS A 78 -3.33 -15.52 23.27
N ARG A 79 -2.38 -16.44 23.40
CA ARG A 79 -1.09 -16.42 22.67
C ARG A 79 -1.29 -16.44 21.15
N LEU A 80 -2.29 -17.16 20.65
CA LEU A 80 -2.62 -17.22 19.22
C LEU A 80 -3.10 -15.88 18.66
N SER A 81 -3.94 -15.15 19.42
CA SER A 81 -4.43 -13.82 19.01
C SER A 81 -3.27 -12.83 18.82
N ARG A 82 -2.33 -12.83 19.78
CA ARG A 82 -1.11 -12.01 19.70
C ARG A 82 -0.20 -12.41 18.53
N LEU A 83 -0.06 -13.71 18.26
CA LEU A 83 0.72 -14.19 17.13
C LEU A 83 0.12 -13.73 15.80
N THR A 84 -1.20 -13.90 15.62
CA THR A 84 -1.91 -13.44 14.42
C THR A 84 -1.72 -11.95 14.22
N PHE A 85 -1.92 -11.13 15.25
CA PHE A 85 -1.70 -9.69 15.14
C PHE A 85 -0.26 -9.34 14.73
N ARG A 86 0.75 -9.98 15.34
CA ARG A 86 2.15 -9.73 15.01
C ARG A 86 2.50 -10.13 13.58
N LEU A 87 2.02 -11.28 13.12
CA LEU A 87 2.26 -11.75 11.74
C LEU A 87 1.62 -10.79 10.73
N THR A 88 0.36 -10.39 10.96
CA THR A 88 -0.31 -9.40 10.10
C THR A 88 0.43 -8.07 10.12
N LEU A 89 0.87 -7.61 11.29
CA LEU A 89 1.63 -6.36 11.42
C LEU A 89 2.93 -6.40 10.63
N VAL A 90 3.73 -7.48 10.78
CA VAL A 90 4.99 -7.66 10.04
C VAL A 90 4.75 -7.73 8.54
N ALA A 91 3.68 -8.39 8.10
CA ALA A 91 3.33 -8.43 6.68
C ALA A 91 3.01 -7.03 6.13
N VAL A 92 2.18 -6.25 6.83
CA VAL A 92 1.86 -4.86 6.44
C VAL A 92 3.13 -4.00 6.43
N GLN A 93 3.99 -4.13 7.44
CA GLN A 93 5.26 -3.43 7.53
C GLN A 93 6.17 -3.74 6.34
N ALA A 94 6.39 -5.03 6.05
CA ALA A 94 7.23 -5.47 4.94
C ALA A 94 6.73 -4.92 3.60
N VAL A 95 5.42 -5.05 3.33
CA VAL A 95 4.80 -4.52 2.11
C VAL A 95 4.96 -2.99 2.03
N THR A 96 4.74 -2.28 3.14
CA THR A 96 4.88 -0.81 3.18
C THR A 96 6.31 -0.38 2.87
N VAL A 97 7.31 -1.06 3.45
CA VAL A 97 8.73 -0.75 3.22
C VAL A 97 9.14 -1.06 1.78
N CYS A 98 8.71 -2.20 1.23
CA CYS A 98 8.94 -2.54 -0.18
C CYS A 98 8.33 -1.50 -1.10
N LEU A 99 7.08 -1.06 -0.84
CA LEU A 99 6.45 -0.01 -1.63
C LEU A 99 7.17 1.32 -1.49
N ALA A 100 7.55 1.73 -0.29
CA ALA A 100 8.30 2.98 -0.11
C ALA A 100 9.62 2.94 -0.91
N THR A 101 10.29 1.79 -0.96
CA THR A 101 11.51 1.60 -1.76
C THR A 101 11.24 1.68 -3.26
N ALA A 102 10.15 1.06 -3.73
CA ALA A 102 9.72 1.15 -5.12
C ALA A 102 9.35 2.59 -5.50
N SER A 103 8.58 3.29 -4.67
CA SER A 103 8.21 4.69 -4.88
C SER A 103 9.42 5.62 -4.91
N LEU A 104 10.42 5.39 -4.05
CA LEU A 104 11.70 6.13 -4.09
C LEU A 104 12.47 5.84 -5.39
N SER A 105 12.45 4.59 -5.85
CA SER A 105 13.08 4.20 -7.13
C SER A 105 12.39 4.89 -8.31
N ASN A 106 11.04 4.90 -8.34
CA ASN A 106 10.26 5.61 -9.35
C ASN A 106 10.54 7.11 -9.32
N LEU A 107 10.60 7.72 -8.14
CA LEU A 107 10.96 9.14 -7.98
C LEU A 107 12.37 9.44 -8.49
N TYR A 108 13.34 8.59 -8.21
CA TYR A 108 14.70 8.74 -8.72
C TYR A 108 14.72 8.67 -10.26
N LEU A 109 14.02 7.69 -10.85
CA LEU A 109 13.90 7.56 -12.30
C LEU A 109 13.27 8.82 -12.91
N LEU A 110 12.18 9.33 -12.33
CA LEU A 110 11.53 10.58 -12.74
C LEU A 110 12.48 11.77 -12.76
N THR A 111 13.38 11.90 -11.78
CA THR A 111 14.38 12.98 -11.74
C THR A 111 15.54 12.79 -12.72
N SER A 112 15.74 11.57 -13.22
CA SER A 112 16.87 11.21 -14.09
C SER A 112 16.58 11.31 -15.58
N ILE A 113 15.30 11.45 -15.98
CA ILE A 113 14.89 11.63 -17.36
C ILE A 113 15.13 13.10 -17.75
N PRO A 114 16.00 13.42 -18.72
CA PRO A 114 16.17 14.78 -19.22
C PRO A 114 14.89 15.24 -19.93
N GLY A 115 14.43 16.46 -19.61
CA GLY A 115 13.31 17.11 -20.28
C GLY A 115 13.63 17.55 -21.71
#